data_AF-A0A2S2NP13-F1
#
_entry.id   AF-A0A2S2NP13-F1
#
_cell.length_a   1.000
_cell.length_b   1.000
_cell.length_c   1.000
_cell.angle_alpha   90.00
_cell.angle_beta   90.00
_cell.angle_gamma   90.00
#
_symmetry.space_group_name_H-M   'P 1'
#
loop_
_entity.id
_entity.type
_entity.pdbx_description
1 polymer ?
#
loop_
_entity_poly.entity_id
_entity_poly.type
_entity_poly.pdbx_seq_one_letter_code
_entity_poly.pdbx_strand_id
1 'polypeptide(L)'
;WNLNSVRLRDSELGAIVNRDLSKRIRSVNGITNHRQVARNDMKLCASIINNFDNRSGLWQIDGEQPNSEKTYGVVSRNPILHNITDFLIEEASAEEEELLGENAACEPEDNTEKDLQLFKALDKMLLYLRIVHSVDFYNHSEYVNEDEMPNRCGIMHARCALPSNPPTQQEITDYCHNFQTKANSLTVSTLHEVSEKELIQLGAKNEEEEIEKFVTSNTQEISKDKWLCPLSGKKFKGPEFVRKHIFNKHIDKLDDVKKEVKYFNNYLRDLKRPQLPEHPGSKQGRKDVNDAPQSYPPAIVDKKFNFNEKKKKKR
;
A
#
# COMPACT_ATOMS: atom_id res chain seq x y z
N TRP A 1 -19.42 1.67 -29.02
CA TRP A 1 -20.74 1.28 -29.57
C TRP A 1 -21.02 -0.21 -29.33
N ASN A 2 -20.18 -1.13 -29.80
CA ASN A 2 -20.44 -2.58 -29.65
C ASN A 2 -20.61 -3.06 -28.20
N LEU A 3 -19.94 -2.43 -27.23
CA LEU A 3 -20.04 -2.80 -25.81
C LEU A 3 -21.21 -2.15 -25.07
N ASN A 4 -21.98 -1.25 -25.72
CA ASN A 4 -22.99 -0.45 -25.03
C ASN A 4 -24.22 -1.28 -24.61
N SER A 5 -24.53 -2.35 -25.35
CA SER A 5 -25.63 -3.27 -25.03
C SER A 5 -25.18 -4.53 -24.28
N VAL A 6 -23.89 -4.62 -23.92
CA VAL A 6 -23.33 -5.79 -23.24
C VAL A 6 -23.54 -5.65 -21.74
N ARG A 7 -24.11 -6.69 -21.14
CA ARG A 7 -24.28 -6.80 -19.69
C ARG A 7 -23.33 -7.84 -19.14
N LEU A 8 -22.74 -7.54 -17.99
CA LEU A 8 -21.95 -8.49 -17.23
C LEU A 8 -22.72 -8.85 -15.97
N ARG A 9 -23.14 -10.11 -15.85
CA ARG A 9 -24.16 -10.53 -14.87
C ARG A 9 -25.41 -9.66 -15.02
N ASP A 10 -25.84 -8.98 -13.96
CA ASP A 10 -27.02 -8.11 -13.98
C ASP A 10 -26.67 -6.62 -14.19
N SER A 11 -25.39 -6.27 -14.36
CA SER A 11 -24.92 -4.88 -14.49
C SER A 11 -24.63 -4.50 -15.94
N GLU A 12 -25.08 -3.33 -16.35
CA GLU A 12 -24.74 -2.73 -17.65
C GLU A 12 -23.34 -2.10 -17.59
N LEU A 13 -22.52 -2.31 -18.64
CA LEU A 13 -21.14 -1.81 -18.65
C LEU A 13 -21.04 -0.30 -18.86
N GLY A 14 -21.96 0.30 -19.63
CA GLY A 14 -21.99 1.75 -19.86
C GLY A 14 -20.69 2.33 -20.45
N ALA A 15 -20.03 1.61 -21.37
CA ALA A 15 -18.73 2.00 -21.88
C ALA A 15 -18.75 3.35 -22.63
N ILE A 16 -17.83 4.25 -22.25
CA ILE A 16 -17.64 5.57 -22.85
C ILE A 16 -16.22 5.68 -23.40
N VAL A 17 -16.04 6.44 -24.47
CA VAL A 17 -14.73 6.74 -25.05
C VAL A 17 -13.96 7.65 -24.08
N ASN A 18 -12.85 7.15 -23.54
CA ASN A 18 -11.96 7.96 -22.72
C ASN A 18 -11.18 8.94 -23.62
N ARG A 19 -11.13 10.21 -23.23
CA ARG A 19 -10.38 11.25 -23.97
C ARG A 19 -8.95 11.31 -23.48
N ASP A 20 -8.04 11.64 -24.39
CA ASP A 20 -6.63 11.79 -24.04
C ASP A 20 -6.39 12.94 -23.05
N LEU A 21 -5.32 12.80 -22.27
CA LEU A 21 -4.86 13.81 -21.33
C LEU A 21 -4.30 15.01 -22.09
N SER A 22 -5.03 16.13 -22.07
CA SER A 22 -4.61 17.36 -22.77
C SER A 22 -3.48 18.12 -22.05
N LYS A 23 -3.47 18.13 -20.71
CA LYS A 23 -2.50 18.85 -19.89
C LYS A 23 -1.76 17.89 -18.96
N ARG A 24 -0.74 17.24 -19.51
CA ARG A 24 0.11 16.26 -18.80
C ARG A 24 1.02 16.90 -17.76
N ILE A 25 1.70 17.98 -18.12
CA ILE A 25 2.56 18.72 -17.19
C ILE A 25 1.80 19.87 -16.55
N ARG A 26 1.80 19.91 -15.22
CA ARG A 26 1.11 20.93 -14.42
C ARG A 26 2.13 21.70 -13.57
N SER A 27 2.03 23.02 -13.58
CA SER A 27 2.93 23.89 -12.82
C SER A 27 2.55 23.95 -11.34
N VAL A 28 3.54 23.91 -10.46
CA VAL A 28 3.39 24.24 -9.03
C VAL A 28 3.91 25.63 -8.70
N ASN A 29 3.76 26.04 -7.43
CA ASN A 29 4.22 27.34 -6.94
C ASN A 29 5.72 27.53 -7.23
N GLY A 30 6.09 28.70 -7.76
CA GLY A 30 7.47 29.06 -8.13
C GLY A 30 8.45 29.14 -6.95
N ILE A 31 7.95 29.17 -5.70
CA ILE A 31 8.77 29.09 -4.47
C ILE A 31 9.64 27.82 -4.43
N THR A 32 9.25 26.78 -5.16
CA THR A 32 9.99 25.52 -5.32
C THR A 32 11.36 25.68 -5.98
N ASN A 33 11.63 26.79 -6.67
CA ASN A 33 12.97 27.10 -7.20
C ASN A 33 13.85 27.85 -6.20
N HIS A 34 13.39 28.12 -4.99
CA HIS A 34 14.24 28.70 -3.96
C HIS A 34 15.21 27.65 -3.43
N ARG A 35 16.50 28.00 -3.31
CA ARG A 35 17.58 27.07 -2.91
C ARG A 35 17.28 26.31 -1.62
N GLN A 36 16.79 27.00 -0.59
CA GLN A 36 16.44 26.38 0.69
C GLN A 36 15.28 25.38 0.56
N VAL A 37 14.32 25.66 -0.31
CA VAL A 37 13.19 24.76 -0.58
C VAL A 37 13.70 23.53 -1.34
N ALA A 38 14.55 23.71 -2.36
CA ALA A 38 15.15 22.61 -3.12
C ALA A 38 15.97 21.66 -2.23
N ARG A 39 16.74 22.19 -1.26
CA ARG A 39 17.46 21.38 -0.26
C ARG A 39 16.51 20.61 0.65
N ASN A 40 15.42 21.24 1.11
CA ASN A 40 14.40 20.57 1.91
C ASN A 40 13.69 19.46 1.12
N ASP A 41 13.31 19.75 -0.12
CA ASP A 41 12.68 18.81 -1.05
C ASP A 41 13.60 17.61 -1.33
N MET A 42 14.91 17.83 -1.44
CA MET A 42 15.90 16.76 -1.61
C MET A 42 15.94 15.81 -0.41
N LYS A 43 15.95 16.34 0.83
CA LYS A 43 15.87 15.51 2.05
C LYS A 43 14.59 14.67 2.07
N LEU A 44 13.47 15.30 1.70
CA LEU A 44 12.17 14.65 1.61
C LEU A 44 12.13 13.57 0.54
N CYS A 45 12.60 13.87 -0.67
CA CYS A 45 12.68 12.90 -1.77
C CYS A 45 13.51 11.69 -1.36
N ALA A 46 14.65 11.89 -0.69
CA ALA A 46 15.51 10.79 -0.24
C ALA A 46 14.78 9.87 0.76
N SER A 47 14.07 10.47 1.72
CA SER A 47 13.26 9.72 2.68
C SER A 47 12.14 8.92 2.01
N ILE A 48 11.42 9.54 1.06
CA ILE A 48 10.34 8.89 0.30
C ILE A 48 10.91 7.75 -0.57
N ILE A 49 11.98 8.00 -1.32
CA ILE A 49 12.64 6.98 -2.16
C ILE A 49 13.03 5.78 -1.31
N ASN A 50 13.67 6.00 -0.17
CA ASN A 50 14.08 4.91 0.72
C ASN A 50 12.87 4.12 1.26
N ASN A 51 11.77 4.80 1.60
CA ASN A 51 10.55 4.13 2.04
C ASN A 51 9.94 3.26 0.93
N PHE A 52 9.82 3.79 -0.29
CA PHE A 52 9.24 3.09 -1.43
C PHE A 52 10.14 1.96 -1.96
N ASP A 53 11.45 2.15 -2.00
CA ASP A 53 12.41 1.10 -2.36
C ASP A 53 12.31 -0.08 -1.37
N ASN A 54 12.23 0.21 -0.07
CA ASN A 54 12.06 -0.83 0.95
C ASN A 54 10.69 -1.52 0.87
N ARG A 55 9.61 -0.77 0.64
CA ARG A 55 8.25 -1.31 0.45
C ARG A 55 8.17 -2.25 -0.74
N SER A 56 8.84 -1.91 -1.84
CA SER A 56 8.87 -2.68 -3.08
C SER A 56 9.95 -3.77 -3.10
N GLY A 57 10.81 -3.86 -2.08
CA GLY A 57 11.92 -4.80 -2.03
C GLY A 57 13.02 -4.52 -3.07
N LEU A 58 13.08 -3.31 -3.62
CA LEU A 58 14.10 -2.92 -4.59
C LEU A 58 15.46 -2.80 -3.91
N TRP A 59 16.52 -3.11 -4.66
CA TRP A 59 17.92 -3.02 -4.21
C TRP A 59 18.30 -3.92 -3.03
N GLN A 60 17.44 -4.87 -2.65
CA GLN A 60 17.76 -5.95 -1.72
C GLN A 60 18.52 -7.05 -2.48
N ILE A 61 19.70 -7.46 -1.98
CA ILE A 61 20.48 -8.58 -2.53
C ILE A 61 20.48 -9.69 -1.49
N ASP A 62 20.07 -10.89 -1.89
CA ASP A 62 20.08 -12.07 -1.02
C ASP A 62 21.52 -12.39 -0.57
N GLY A 63 21.76 -12.38 0.74
CA GLY A 63 22.99 -12.94 1.34
C GLY A 63 24.13 -11.97 1.66
N GLU A 64 24.01 -10.67 1.39
CA GLU A 64 25.04 -9.68 1.78
C GLU A 64 24.54 -8.73 2.87
N GLN A 65 25.26 -8.68 4.00
CA GLN A 65 25.13 -7.61 5.01
C GLN A 65 25.38 -6.24 4.33
N PRO A 66 24.67 -5.17 4.72
CA PRO A 66 24.78 -3.87 4.07
C PRO A 66 26.15 -3.25 4.36
N ASN A 67 27.13 -3.46 3.47
CA ASN A 67 28.41 -2.76 3.48
C ASN A 67 28.29 -1.42 2.72
N SER A 68 27.29 -0.62 3.07
CA SER A 68 27.02 0.67 2.44
C SER A 68 27.21 1.77 3.46
N GLU A 69 27.99 2.79 3.07
CA GLU A 69 28.42 3.91 3.92
C GLU A 69 27.21 4.59 4.58
N LYS A 70 27.37 4.94 5.87
CA LYS A 70 26.34 5.60 6.66
C LYS A 70 26.25 7.07 6.25
N THR A 71 25.37 7.37 5.32
CA THR A 71 25.14 8.74 4.85
C THR A 71 23.84 9.23 5.50
N TYR A 72 23.94 10.05 6.56
CA TYR A 72 22.81 10.66 7.29
C TYR A 72 21.63 9.73 7.68
N GLY A 73 21.93 8.48 8.07
CA GLY A 73 20.91 7.53 8.53
C GLY A 73 20.10 6.85 7.42
N VAL A 74 20.43 7.08 6.14
CA VAL A 74 19.83 6.40 4.99
C VAL A 74 20.89 5.50 4.34
N VAL A 75 20.93 4.22 4.72
CA VAL A 75 21.77 3.23 4.04
C VAL A 75 20.98 2.74 2.83
N SER A 76 21.22 3.32 1.66
CA SER A 76 20.60 2.88 0.41
C SER A 76 21.66 2.51 -0.62
N ARG A 77 21.42 1.41 -1.33
CA ARG A 77 22.23 0.96 -2.48
C ARG A 77 21.77 1.60 -3.79
N ASN A 78 20.73 2.43 -3.75
CA ASN A 78 20.22 3.13 -4.91
C ASN A 78 21.26 4.18 -5.37
N PRO A 79 21.80 4.08 -6.60
CA PRO A 79 22.84 5.00 -7.08
C PRO A 79 22.38 6.46 -7.15
N ILE A 80 21.07 6.72 -7.19
CA ILE A 80 20.51 8.08 -7.20
C ILE A 80 20.65 8.76 -5.83
N LEU A 81 20.78 7.99 -4.75
CA LEU A 81 20.98 8.51 -3.40
C LEU A 81 22.47 8.61 -3.00
N HIS A 82 23.39 8.18 -3.87
CA HIS A 82 24.82 8.25 -3.62
C HIS A 82 25.29 9.71 -3.56
N ASN A 83 26.12 10.06 -2.56
CA ASN A 83 26.68 11.40 -2.35
C ASN A 83 25.63 12.52 -2.22
N ILE A 84 24.41 12.20 -1.82
CA ILE A 84 23.37 13.23 -1.64
C ILE A 84 23.75 14.25 -0.56
N THR A 85 24.56 13.85 0.41
CA THR A 85 24.99 14.70 1.53
C THR A 85 25.82 15.89 1.13
N ASP A 86 26.56 15.77 0.03
CA ASP A 86 27.39 16.84 -0.50
C ASP A 86 26.52 18.05 -0.91
N PHE A 87 25.27 17.79 -1.31
CA PHE A 87 24.28 18.84 -1.63
C PHE A 87 23.52 19.37 -0.42
N LEU A 88 23.49 18.61 0.69
CA LEU A 88 22.74 18.92 1.90
C LEU A 88 23.55 19.67 2.95
N ILE A 89 24.87 19.50 2.94
CA ILE A 89 25.78 20.25 3.80
C ILE A 89 25.91 21.65 3.20
N GLU A 90 25.54 22.66 3.98
CA GLU A 90 25.86 24.03 3.64
C GLU A 90 27.35 24.19 3.93
N GLU A 91 28.20 24.17 2.89
CA GLU A 91 29.55 24.73 2.96
C GLU A 91 29.42 26.25 3.20
N ALA A 92 29.05 26.62 4.42
CA ALA A 92 29.19 27.98 4.88
C ALA A 92 30.68 28.16 5.19
N SER A 93 31.33 29.11 4.50
CA SER A 93 32.65 29.63 4.84
C SER A 93 32.54 30.43 6.15
N ALA A 94 32.16 29.76 7.23
CA ALA A 94 31.93 30.39 8.54
C ALA A 94 33.22 30.98 9.11
N GLU A 95 34.37 30.44 8.72
CA GLU A 95 35.69 30.97 9.04
C GLU A 95 35.97 32.31 8.35
N GLU A 96 35.52 32.48 7.10
CA GLU A 96 35.75 33.69 6.30
C GLU A 96 34.81 34.83 6.71
N GLU A 97 33.57 34.52 7.09
CA GLU A 97 32.60 35.50 7.60
C GLU A 97 32.99 36.05 8.97
N GLU A 98 33.60 35.21 9.83
CA GLU A 98 34.18 35.63 11.13
C GLU A 98 35.47 36.46 10.96
N LEU A 99 36.26 36.20 9.91
CA LEU A 99 37.48 36.94 9.58
C LEU A 99 37.24 38.30 8.91
N LEU A 100 36.15 38.46 8.14
CA LEU A 100 35.88 39.68 7.36
C LEU A 100 35.09 40.75 8.11
N GLY A 101 34.37 40.41 9.19
CA GLY A 101 33.58 41.35 9.99
C GLY A 101 32.37 41.93 9.23
N GLU A 102 31.37 42.42 9.97
CA GLU A 102 30.00 42.80 9.54
C GLU A 102 29.83 43.81 8.37
N ASN A 103 30.88 44.19 7.62
CA ASN A 103 30.77 45.15 6.50
C ASN A 103 31.42 44.71 5.18
N ALA A 104 31.86 43.45 5.04
CA ALA A 104 32.08 42.90 3.70
C ALA A 104 30.73 42.40 3.19
N ALA A 105 30.05 43.20 2.36
CA ALA A 105 29.07 42.64 1.44
C ALA A 105 29.84 41.62 0.58
N CYS A 106 29.76 40.34 0.94
CA CYS A 106 30.22 39.27 0.07
C CYS A 106 29.54 39.51 -1.27
N GLU A 107 30.33 39.90 -2.27
CA GLU A 107 29.94 39.80 -3.66
C GLU A 107 29.28 38.42 -3.82
N PRO A 108 28.09 38.34 -4.45
CA PRO A 108 27.41 37.07 -4.61
C PRO A 108 28.26 36.19 -5.52
N GLU A 109 29.20 35.44 -4.93
CA GLU A 109 29.95 34.41 -5.62
C GLU A 109 28.94 33.52 -6.33
N ASP A 110 29.30 33.15 -7.56
CA ASP A 110 28.45 32.53 -8.58
C ASP A 110 27.91 31.16 -8.12
N ASN A 111 26.97 31.19 -7.18
CA ASN A 111 26.24 30.04 -6.63
C ASN A 111 25.36 29.38 -7.71
N THR A 112 25.23 30.00 -8.87
CA THR A 112 24.42 29.53 -10.00
C THR A 112 24.84 28.13 -10.45
N GLU A 113 26.13 27.82 -10.50
CA GLU A 113 26.59 26.49 -10.91
C GLU A 113 26.28 25.42 -9.85
N LYS A 114 26.57 25.70 -8.57
CA LYS A 114 26.25 24.80 -7.45
C LYS A 114 24.74 24.57 -7.35
N ASP A 115 23.94 25.61 -7.53
CA ASP A 115 22.48 25.53 -7.53
C ASP A 115 21.95 24.72 -8.73
N LEU A 116 22.55 24.88 -9.92
CA LEU A 116 22.21 24.07 -11.08
C LEU A 116 22.51 22.57 -10.84
N GLN A 117 23.61 22.26 -10.17
CA GLN A 117 23.94 20.87 -9.80
C GLN A 117 22.94 20.30 -8.78
N LEU A 118 22.56 21.09 -7.77
CA LEU A 118 21.50 20.74 -6.80
C LEU A 118 20.18 20.41 -7.52
N PHE A 119 19.72 21.27 -8.42
CA PHE A 119 18.48 21.03 -9.17
C PHE A 119 18.57 19.80 -10.08
N LYS A 120 19.71 19.60 -10.76
CA LYS A 120 19.95 18.39 -11.58
C LYS A 120 19.89 17.11 -10.75
N ALA A 121 20.45 17.13 -9.54
CA ALA A 121 20.39 15.99 -8.63
C ALA A 121 18.95 15.75 -8.15
N LEU A 122 18.24 16.81 -7.74
CA LEU A 122 16.83 16.73 -7.35
C LEU A 122 15.94 16.19 -8.48
N ASP A 123 16.13 16.64 -9.72
CA ASP A 123 15.34 16.19 -10.86
C ASP A 123 15.49 14.69 -11.14
N LYS A 124 16.70 14.14 -10.98
CA LYS A 124 16.90 12.68 -11.09
C LYS A 124 16.09 11.92 -10.04
N MET A 125 16.03 12.43 -8.81
CA MET A 125 15.24 11.83 -7.72
C MET A 125 13.74 11.92 -8.01
N LEU A 126 13.26 13.07 -8.47
CA LEU A 126 11.85 13.29 -8.83
C LEU A 126 11.42 12.39 -9.99
N LEU A 127 12.25 12.29 -11.04
CA LEU A 127 12.00 11.41 -12.17
C LEU A 127 12.01 9.94 -11.75
N TYR A 128 12.91 9.54 -10.85
CA TYR A 128 12.92 8.19 -10.30
C TYR A 128 11.61 7.86 -9.56
N LEU A 129 11.19 8.72 -8.63
CA LEU A 129 9.91 8.56 -7.94
C LEU A 129 8.73 8.45 -8.93
N ARG A 130 8.73 9.30 -9.96
CA ARG A 130 7.65 9.34 -10.93
C ARG A 130 7.60 8.15 -11.87
N ILE A 131 8.76 7.68 -12.35
CA ILE A 131 8.86 6.63 -13.37
C ILE A 131 8.83 5.24 -12.74
N VAL A 132 9.51 5.05 -11.61
CA VAL A 132 9.65 3.74 -10.95
C VAL A 132 8.50 3.47 -10.00
N HIS A 133 8.17 4.44 -9.14
CA HIS A 133 7.18 4.26 -8.08
C HIS A 133 5.82 4.88 -8.38
N SER A 134 5.64 5.49 -9.57
CA SER A 134 4.41 6.20 -9.95
C SER A 134 3.98 7.28 -8.93
N VAL A 135 4.96 7.90 -8.25
CA VAL A 135 4.72 8.96 -7.26
C VAL A 135 4.94 10.32 -7.90
N ASP A 136 3.92 11.17 -7.85
CA ASP A 136 4.03 12.59 -8.19
C ASP A 136 4.36 13.39 -6.92
N PHE A 137 5.65 13.70 -6.76
CA PHE A 137 6.19 14.35 -5.56
C PHE A 137 5.50 15.68 -5.26
N TYR A 138 5.40 16.58 -6.24
CA TYR A 138 4.84 17.91 -6.03
C TYR A 138 3.31 17.92 -5.86
N ASN A 139 2.63 16.87 -6.31
CA ASN A 139 1.21 16.65 -6.03
C ASN A 139 0.95 15.87 -4.74
N HIS A 140 1.98 15.28 -4.14
CA HIS A 140 1.89 14.42 -2.95
C HIS A 140 0.96 13.22 -3.18
N SER A 141 1.04 12.56 -4.35
CA SER A 141 0.13 11.45 -4.68
C SER A 141 0.84 10.27 -5.34
N GLU A 142 0.40 9.06 -4.99
CA GLU A 142 0.79 7.80 -5.63
C GLU A 142 -0.27 7.38 -6.65
N TYR A 143 0.13 7.07 -7.88
CA TYR A 143 -0.73 6.50 -8.92
C TYR A 143 -0.61 4.97 -8.93
N VAL A 144 -1.21 4.31 -7.94
CA VAL A 144 -1.02 2.87 -7.63
C VAL A 144 -1.20 1.94 -8.84
N ASN A 145 -2.23 2.17 -9.66
CA ASN A 145 -2.58 1.28 -10.79
C ASN A 145 -2.17 1.88 -12.15
N GLU A 146 -1.19 2.77 -12.19
CA GLU A 146 -0.84 3.49 -13.42
C GLU A 146 -0.36 2.58 -14.55
N ASP A 147 0.30 1.46 -14.26
CA ASP A 147 0.75 0.50 -15.29
C ASP A 147 -0.40 -0.24 -15.99
N GLU A 148 -1.55 -0.38 -15.33
CA GLU A 148 -2.77 -0.98 -15.92
C GLU A 148 -3.65 0.04 -16.66
N MET A 149 -3.41 1.33 -16.45
CA MET A 149 -4.20 2.40 -17.05
C MET A 149 -3.75 2.71 -18.49
N PRO A 150 -4.66 3.20 -19.36
CA PRO A 150 -4.32 3.49 -20.77
C PRO A 150 -3.15 4.47 -20.95
N ASN A 151 -2.98 5.42 -20.02
CA ASN A 151 -1.90 6.39 -20.03
C ASN A 151 -0.87 6.04 -18.96
N ARG A 152 0.12 5.21 -19.32
CA ARG A 152 1.30 5.00 -18.47
C ARG A 152 2.13 6.27 -18.36
N CYS A 153 2.53 6.63 -17.13
CA CYS A 153 3.17 7.90 -16.81
C CYS A 153 2.39 9.10 -17.40
N GLY A 154 1.18 9.30 -16.90
CA GLY A 154 0.21 10.28 -17.38
C GLY A 154 0.52 11.73 -16.98
N ILE A 155 0.07 12.13 -15.79
CA ILE A 155 0.21 13.50 -15.27
C ILE A 155 1.47 13.60 -14.40
N MET A 156 2.16 14.75 -14.47
CA MET A 156 3.28 15.08 -13.58
C MET A 156 3.24 16.58 -13.23
N HIS A 157 3.52 16.89 -11.97
CA HIS A 157 3.66 18.27 -11.52
C HIS A 157 5.14 18.68 -11.55
N ALA A 158 5.42 19.88 -12.10
CA ALA A 158 6.75 20.39 -12.30
C ALA A 158 6.87 21.83 -11.79
N ARG A 159 8.08 22.23 -11.39
CA ARG A 159 8.41 23.60 -10.98
C ARG A 159 8.16 24.56 -12.14
N CYS A 160 7.73 25.79 -11.85
CA CYS A 160 7.48 26.83 -12.86
C CYS A 160 8.51 27.97 -12.76
N ALA A 161 8.32 29.08 -13.45
CA ALA A 161 9.23 30.22 -13.34
C ALA A 161 9.25 30.78 -11.90
N LEU A 162 10.35 31.46 -11.53
CA LEU A 162 10.43 32.14 -10.23
C LEU A 162 9.31 33.18 -10.09
N PRO A 163 8.78 33.37 -8.87
CA PRO A 163 7.81 34.43 -8.63
C PRO A 163 8.42 35.80 -8.93
N SER A 164 7.60 36.74 -9.40
CA SER A 164 8.05 38.11 -9.73
C SER A 164 8.59 38.87 -8.52
N ASN A 165 8.12 38.52 -7.32
CA ASN A 165 8.63 39.04 -6.05
C ASN A 165 9.37 37.90 -5.32
N PRO A 166 10.56 38.15 -4.76
CA PRO A 166 11.26 37.14 -3.97
C PRO A 166 10.44 36.78 -2.73
N PRO A 167 10.31 35.48 -2.40
CA PRO A 167 9.57 35.04 -1.23
C PRO A 167 10.30 35.46 0.05
N THR A 168 9.53 35.74 1.11
CA THR A 168 10.08 36.02 2.44
C THR A 168 10.54 34.74 3.13
N GLN A 169 11.43 34.88 4.12
CA GLN A 169 11.93 33.74 4.90
C GLN A 169 10.82 32.98 5.64
N GLN A 170 9.78 33.70 6.08
CA GLN A 170 8.61 33.10 6.73
C GLN A 170 7.82 32.24 5.74
N GLU A 171 7.56 32.75 4.53
CA GLU A 171 6.86 32.00 3.48
C GLU A 171 7.61 30.73 3.07
N ILE A 172 8.94 30.78 2.99
CA ILE A 172 9.78 29.60 2.71
C ILE A 172 9.62 28.55 3.81
N THR A 173 9.70 28.97 5.07
CA THR A 173 9.59 28.07 6.23
C THR A 173 8.21 27.44 6.31
N ASP A 174 7.16 28.24 6.15
CA ASP A 174 5.77 27.78 6.16
C ASP A 174 5.50 26.83 4.98
N TYR A 175 6.04 27.12 3.80
CA TYR A 175 5.94 26.22 2.65
C TYR A 175 6.58 24.86 2.96
N CYS A 176 7.82 24.84 3.44
CA CYS A 176 8.53 23.59 3.77
C CYS A 176 7.78 22.75 4.81
N HIS A 177 7.26 23.38 5.87
CA HIS A 177 6.49 22.69 6.91
C HIS A 177 5.17 22.11 6.37
N ASN A 178 4.43 22.90 5.59
CA ASN A 178 3.17 22.46 4.99
C ASN A 178 3.38 21.35 3.95
N PHE A 179 4.45 21.45 3.16
CA PHE A 179 4.83 20.43 2.18
C PHE A 179 5.19 19.12 2.88
N GLN A 180 6.03 19.17 3.92
CA GLN A 180 6.38 18.01 4.75
C GLN A 180 5.13 17.32 5.32
N THR A 181 4.19 18.09 5.85
CA THR A 181 2.94 17.56 6.44
C THR A 181 2.12 16.78 5.42
N LYS A 182 2.03 17.27 4.18
CA LYS A 182 1.34 16.57 3.08
C LYS A 182 2.12 15.37 2.59
N ALA A 183 3.44 15.50 2.43
CA ALA A 183 4.33 14.44 1.98
C ALA A 183 4.37 13.24 2.95
N ASN A 184 4.16 13.46 4.25
CA ASN A 184 4.08 12.39 5.25
C ASN A 184 2.98 11.37 4.94
N SER A 185 1.91 11.76 4.23
CA SER A 185 0.87 10.81 3.80
C SER A 185 1.38 9.75 2.82
N LEU A 186 2.48 10.03 2.09
CA LEU A 186 3.10 9.09 1.16
C LEU A 186 4.01 8.07 1.86
N THR A 187 4.64 8.46 2.98
CA THR A 187 5.60 7.60 3.70
C THR A 187 4.96 6.83 4.85
N VAL A 188 3.88 7.37 5.42
CA VAL A 188 3.13 6.73 6.50
C VAL A 188 2.15 5.72 5.89
N SER A 189 2.68 4.54 5.54
CA SER A 189 1.85 3.34 5.41
C SER A 189 1.48 2.86 6.81
N THR A 190 0.48 3.49 7.44
CA THR A 190 -0.09 2.92 8.67
C THR A 190 -0.94 1.72 8.29
N LEU A 191 -0.29 0.57 8.17
CA LEU A 191 -0.90 -0.67 8.65
C LEU A 191 -1.03 -0.50 10.16
N HIS A 192 -2.06 0.24 10.59
CA HIS A 192 -2.47 0.17 11.98
C HIS A 192 -3.04 -1.23 12.16
N GLU A 193 -2.19 -2.14 12.62
CA GLU A 193 -2.59 -3.48 12.95
C GLU A 193 -3.36 -3.47 14.25
N VAL A 194 -4.53 -4.11 14.24
CA VAL A 194 -5.31 -4.38 15.45
C VAL A 194 -4.42 -5.17 16.43
N SER A 195 -4.45 -4.80 17.71
CA SER A 195 -3.69 -5.53 18.72
C SER A 195 -4.17 -6.99 18.83
N GLU A 196 -3.29 -7.92 19.19
CA GLU A 196 -3.63 -9.34 19.28
C GLU A 196 -4.83 -9.61 20.23
N LYS A 197 -4.94 -8.82 21.31
CA LYS A 197 -6.06 -8.90 22.25
C LYS A 197 -7.39 -8.53 21.59
N GLU A 198 -7.40 -7.48 20.79
CA GLU A 198 -8.59 -7.00 20.09
C GLU A 198 -8.94 -7.93 18.92
N LEU A 199 -7.96 -8.54 18.24
CA LEU A 199 -8.21 -9.56 17.23
C LEU A 199 -8.95 -10.76 17.79
N ILE A 200 -8.54 -11.26 18.96
CA ILE A 200 -9.24 -12.36 19.64
C ILE A 200 -10.68 -11.94 19.97
N GLN A 201 -10.88 -10.70 20.44
CA GLN A 201 -12.21 -10.16 20.76
C GLN A 201 -13.11 -10.00 19.53
N LEU A 202 -12.52 -9.72 18.37
CA LEU A 202 -13.19 -9.68 17.07
C LEU A 202 -13.47 -11.08 16.48
N GLY A 203 -13.01 -12.16 17.16
CA GLY A 203 -13.26 -13.53 16.75
C GLY A 203 -12.23 -14.08 15.76
N ALA A 204 -10.97 -13.65 15.86
CA ALA A 204 -9.88 -14.23 15.08
C ALA A 204 -9.82 -15.76 15.26
N LYS A 205 -9.61 -16.47 14.15
CA LYS A 205 -9.59 -17.93 14.11
C LYS A 205 -8.19 -18.46 14.34
N ASN A 206 -8.07 -19.54 15.10
CA ASN A 206 -6.84 -20.29 15.24
C ASN A 206 -6.72 -21.34 14.11
N GLU A 207 -5.56 -21.40 13.46
CA GLU A 207 -5.33 -22.31 12.32
C GLU A 207 -5.46 -23.79 12.72
N GLU A 208 -4.85 -24.19 13.83
CA GLU A 208 -4.84 -25.57 14.30
C GLU A 208 -6.25 -26.01 14.72
N GLU A 209 -6.98 -25.17 15.44
CA GLU A 209 -8.35 -25.47 15.85
C GLU A 209 -9.30 -25.64 14.66
N GLU A 210 -9.18 -24.81 13.63
CA GLU A 210 -10.03 -24.93 12.43
C GLU A 210 -9.67 -26.17 11.59
N ILE A 211 -8.39 -26.56 11.54
CA ILE A 211 -7.96 -27.83 10.96
C ILE A 211 -8.56 -29.00 11.74
N GLU A 212 -8.52 -28.98 13.07
CA GLU A 212 -9.12 -30.02 13.91
C GLU A 212 -10.62 -30.13 13.71
N LYS A 213 -11.34 -29.00 13.66
CA LYS A 213 -12.77 -28.95 13.33
C LYS A 213 -13.05 -29.53 11.96
N PHE A 214 -12.20 -29.23 10.96
CA PHE A 214 -12.33 -29.77 9.61
C PHE A 214 -12.13 -31.29 9.57
N VAL A 215 -11.08 -31.79 10.22
CA VAL A 215 -10.79 -33.24 10.30
C VAL A 215 -11.91 -33.98 11.00
N THR A 216 -12.39 -33.44 12.13
CA THR A 216 -13.49 -34.02 12.92
C THR A 216 -14.78 -34.05 12.11
N SER A 217 -15.15 -32.96 11.44
CA SER A 217 -16.36 -32.87 10.60
C SER A 217 -16.31 -33.85 9.41
N ASN A 218 -15.11 -34.18 8.93
CA ASN A 218 -14.87 -35.15 7.86
C ASN A 218 -14.55 -36.56 8.35
N THR A 219 -14.78 -36.85 9.64
CA THR A 219 -14.62 -38.16 10.26
C THR A 219 -15.96 -38.61 10.82
N GLN A 220 -16.78 -39.28 9.99
CA GLN A 220 -18.15 -39.65 10.35
C GLN A 220 -18.24 -41.12 10.80
N GLU A 221 -18.87 -41.36 11.95
CA GLU A 221 -19.17 -42.71 12.41
C GLU A 221 -20.48 -43.21 11.76
N ILE A 222 -20.42 -44.31 11.01
CA ILE A 222 -21.61 -44.93 10.41
C ILE A 222 -22.19 -45.98 11.36
N SER A 223 -21.32 -46.81 11.93
CA SER A 223 -21.66 -47.83 12.90
C SER A 223 -20.41 -48.14 13.72
N LYS A 224 -20.57 -48.91 14.81
CA LYS A 224 -19.43 -49.39 15.60
C LYS A 224 -18.34 -49.99 14.70
N ASP A 225 -17.11 -49.52 14.88
CA ASP A 225 -15.91 -49.88 14.11
C ASP A 225 -15.98 -49.61 12.59
N LYS A 226 -16.89 -48.74 12.13
CA LYS A 226 -17.00 -48.31 10.73
C LYS A 226 -17.14 -46.79 10.62
N TRP A 227 -16.06 -46.18 10.16
CA TRP A 227 -15.91 -44.75 9.94
C TRP A 227 -15.86 -44.42 8.45
N LEU A 228 -16.30 -43.24 8.06
CA LEU A 228 -16.33 -42.78 6.67
C LEU A 228 -15.71 -41.39 6.55
N CYS A 229 -14.88 -41.21 5.53
CA CYS A 229 -14.43 -39.90 5.10
C CYS A 229 -15.33 -39.38 3.97
N PRO A 230 -16.12 -38.31 4.16
CA PRO A 230 -17.00 -37.75 3.13
C PRO A 230 -16.24 -37.21 1.91
N LEU A 231 -14.99 -36.79 2.09
CA LEU A 231 -14.16 -36.24 1.02
C LEU A 231 -13.80 -37.28 -0.06
N SER A 232 -13.68 -38.55 0.32
CA SER A 232 -13.26 -39.64 -0.59
C SER A 232 -14.26 -40.79 -0.69
N GLY A 233 -15.24 -40.87 0.23
CA GLY A 233 -16.16 -42.00 0.34
C GLY A 233 -15.53 -43.28 0.90
N LYS A 234 -14.26 -43.25 1.34
CA LYS A 234 -13.57 -44.45 1.87
C LYS A 234 -13.98 -44.75 3.31
N LYS A 235 -14.18 -46.05 3.58
CA LYS A 235 -14.53 -46.57 4.91
C LYS A 235 -13.28 -47.05 5.64
N PHE A 236 -13.25 -46.84 6.95
CA PHE A 236 -12.12 -47.12 7.83
C PHE A 236 -12.61 -47.81 9.11
N LYS A 237 -11.68 -48.51 9.81
CA LYS A 237 -11.97 -49.22 11.05
C LYS A 237 -11.89 -48.35 12.31
N GLY A 238 -11.43 -47.11 12.20
CA GLY A 238 -11.25 -46.20 13.33
C GLY A 238 -11.02 -44.75 12.87
N PRO A 239 -11.25 -43.77 13.75
CA PRO A 239 -11.14 -42.34 13.43
C PRO A 239 -9.71 -41.92 13.12
N GLU A 240 -8.71 -42.50 13.80
CA GLU A 240 -7.29 -42.23 13.57
C GLU A 240 -6.84 -42.54 12.14
N PHE A 241 -7.42 -43.58 11.53
CA PHE A 241 -7.14 -43.94 10.14
C PHE A 241 -7.76 -42.93 9.16
N VAL A 242 -8.92 -42.36 9.49
CA VAL A 242 -9.54 -41.29 8.70
C VAL A 242 -8.69 -40.03 8.78
N ARG A 243 -8.26 -39.65 9.99
CA ARG A 243 -7.34 -38.52 10.22
C ARG A 243 -6.07 -38.65 9.39
N LYS A 244 -5.36 -39.78 9.52
CA LYS A 244 -4.15 -40.05 8.73
C LYS A 244 -4.43 -40.05 7.22
N HIS A 245 -5.60 -40.52 6.78
CA HIS A 245 -6.00 -40.45 5.38
C HIS A 245 -6.19 -39.01 4.91
N ILE A 246 -6.86 -38.16 5.68
CA ILE A 246 -7.06 -36.73 5.35
C ILE A 246 -5.71 -36.02 5.24
N PHE A 247 -4.83 -36.16 6.23
CA PHE A 247 -3.51 -35.52 6.22
C PHE A 247 -2.57 -36.01 5.11
N ASN A 248 -2.78 -37.19 4.54
CA ASN A 248 -1.91 -37.71 3.47
C ASN A 248 -2.52 -37.60 2.07
N LYS A 249 -3.86 -37.59 1.95
CA LYS A 249 -4.57 -37.66 0.67
C LYS A 249 -5.38 -36.41 0.34
N HIS A 250 -5.64 -35.55 1.31
CA HIS A 250 -6.43 -34.33 1.17
C HIS A 250 -5.69 -33.12 1.72
N ILE A 251 -4.37 -33.05 1.49
CA ILE A 251 -3.50 -31.94 1.95
C ILE A 251 -3.96 -30.62 1.30
N ASP A 252 -4.35 -30.66 0.03
CA ASP A 252 -4.93 -29.55 -0.70
C ASP A 252 -6.13 -28.93 0.04
N LYS A 253 -7.00 -29.77 0.61
CA LYS A 253 -8.15 -29.31 1.39
C LYS A 253 -7.76 -28.72 2.75
N LEU A 254 -6.70 -29.23 3.37
CA LEU A 254 -6.17 -28.63 4.60
C LEU A 254 -5.54 -27.27 4.32
N ASP A 255 -4.79 -27.14 3.21
CA ASP A 255 -4.22 -25.86 2.79
C ASP A 255 -5.29 -24.82 2.45
N ASP A 256 -6.41 -25.24 1.85
CA ASP A 256 -7.57 -24.38 1.63
C ASP A 256 -8.13 -23.85 2.97
N VAL A 257 -8.27 -24.70 4.00
CA VAL A 257 -8.70 -24.27 5.35
C VAL A 257 -7.72 -23.25 5.95
N LYS A 258 -6.42 -23.49 5.85
CA LYS A 258 -5.39 -22.54 6.33
C LYS A 258 -5.47 -21.19 5.63
N LYS A 259 -5.67 -21.21 4.31
CA LYS A 259 -5.85 -19.98 3.50
C LYS A 259 -7.09 -19.22 3.93
N GLU A 260 -8.20 -19.90 4.18
CA GLU A 260 -9.45 -19.28 4.66
C GLU A 260 -9.28 -18.63 6.04
N VAL A 261 -8.58 -19.31 6.97
CA VAL A 261 -8.25 -18.73 8.28
C VAL A 261 -7.40 -17.47 8.13
N LYS A 262 -6.33 -17.55 7.33
CA LYS A 262 -5.45 -16.40 7.07
C LYS A 262 -6.20 -15.26 6.38
N TYR A 263 -7.05 -15.57 5.40
CA TYR A 263 -7.88 -14.60 4.69
C TYR A 263 -8.80 -13.84 5.65
N PHE A 264 -9.53 -14.56 6.50
CA PHE A 264 -10.43 -13.96 7.47
C PHE A 264 -9.69 -13.12 8.53
N ASN A 265 -8.57 -13.63 9.05
CA ASN A 265 -7.78 -12.91 10.04
C ASN A 265 -7.12 -11.65 9.45
N ASN A 266 -6.68 -11.69 8.19
CA ASN A 266 -6.17 -10.51 7.49
C ASN A 266 -7.24 -9.43 7.32
N TYR A 267 -8.49 -9.81 7.03
CA TYR A 267 -9.62 -8.88 7.00
C TYR A 267 -9.88 -8.24 8.38
N LEU A 268 -9.78 -9.01 9.47
CA LEU A 268 -9.98 -8.47 10.82
C LEU A 268 -8.84 -7.54 11.27
N ARG A 269 -7.61 -7.79 10.81
CA ARG A 269 -6.41 -7.00 11.12
C ARG A 269 -6.45 -5.58 10.57
N ASP A 270 -7.23 -5.34 9.51
CA ASP A 270 -7.36 -4.02 8.90
C ASP A 270 -8.38 -3.16 9.67
N LEU A 271 -7.91 -2.09 10.33
CA LEU A 271 -8.77 -1.10 10.98
C LEU A 271 -9.64 -0.32 9.98
N LYS A 272 -9.18 -0.16 8.74
CA LYS A 272 -9.91 0.50 7.66
C LYS A 272 -10.55 -0.51 6.71
N ARG A 273 -10.83 -1.74 7.20
CA ARG A 273 -11.50 -2.77 6.42
C ARG A 273 -12.80 -2.24 5.80
N PRO A 274 -13.12 -2.62 4.54
CA PRO A 274 -14.34 -2.17 3.88
C PRO A 274 -15.59 -2.51 4.68
N GLN A 275 -16.37 -1.49 5.05
CA GLN A 275 -17.64 -1.63 5.75
C GLN A 275 -18.73 -0.83 5.04
N LEU A 276 -19.98 -1.24 5.22
CA LEU A 276 -21.10 -0.44 4.77
C LEU A 276 -21.09 0.91 5.50
N PRO A 277 -21.38 2.03 4.80
CA PRO A 277 -21.54 3.32 5.45
C PRO A 277 -22.56 3.21 6.58
N GLU A 278 -22.27 3.80 7.74
CA GLU A 278 -23.21 3.81 8.85
C GLU A 278 -24.51 4.50 8.42
N HIS A 279 -25.64 3.80 8.54
CA HIS A 279 -26.94 4.38 8.24
C HIS A 279 -27.19 5.58 9.19
N PRO A 280 -27.62 6.75 8.69
CA PRO A 280 -27.80 7.95 9.51
C PRO A 280 -28.81 7.81 10.68
N GLY A 281 -29.55 6.71 10.76
CA GLY A 281 -30.45 6.38 11.87
C GLY A 281 -29.82 5.63 13.05
N SER A 282 -28.57 5.18 12.97
CA SER A 282 -27.97 4.31 14.01
C SER A 282 -27.23 5.08 15.13
N LYS A 283 -27.36 6.41 15.19
CA LYS A 283 -26.75 7.27 16.24
C LYS A 283 -27.46 7.23 17.60
N GLN A 284 -28.14 6.14 17.94
CA GLN A 284 -28.62 5.94 19.31
C GLN A 284 -27.79 4.85 20.00
N GLY A 285 -26.75 5.32 20.68
CA GLY A 285 -26.21 4.67 21.88
C GLY A 285 -25.19 3.56 21.67
N ARG A 286 -23.92 3.91 21.44
CA ARG A 286 -22.85 3.18 22.15
C ARG A 286 -22.89 3.64 23.61
N LYS A 287 -23.76 3.01 24.40
CA LYS A 287 -23.49 2.82 25.83
C LYS A 287 -22.81 1.47 25.94
N ASP A 288 -21.66 1.45 26.59
CA ASP A 288 -21.08 0.23 27.12
C ASP A 288 -22.17 -0.60 27.78
N VAL A 289 -22.35 -1.86 27.36
CA VAL A 289 -22.75 -3.03 28.16
C VAL A 289 -22.82 -4.25 27.22
N ASN A 290 -22.18 -5.32 27.66
CA ASN A 290 -22.35 -6.72 27.25
C ASN A 290 -23.78 -7.06 26.80
N ASP A 291 -23.97 -7.63 25.60
CA ASP A 291 -24.76 -8.86 25.44
C ASP A 291 -24.72 -9.45 24.02
N ALA A 292 -24.64 -10.78 24.00
CA ALA A 292 -24.90 -11.75 22.93
C ALA A 292 -24.13 -11.69 21.58
N PRO A 293 -23.58 -12.83 21.10
CA PRO A 293 -23.03 -12.92 19.76
C PRO A 293 -24.17 -12.85 18.73
N GLN A 294 -24.12 -11.85 17.85
CA GLN A 294 -24.89 -11.86 16.62
C GLN A 294 -24.48 -13.09 15.81
N SER A 295 -25.32 -14.11 15.80
CA SER A 295 -25.15 -15.27 14.93
C SER A 295 -25.26 -14.80 13.48
N TYR A 296 -24.13 -14.78 12.78
CA TYR A 296 -24.15 -14.69 11.33
C TYR A 296 -24.94 -15.89 10.77
N PRO A 297 -25.85 -15.70 9.80
CA PRO A 297 -26.48 -16.83 9.15
C PRO A 297 -25.40 -17.71 8.51
N PRO A 298 -25.50 -19.04 8.61
CA PRO A 298 -24.50 -19.92 8.02
C PRO A 298 -24.42 -19.69 6.52
N ALA A 299 -23.20 -19.75 5.99
CA ALA A 299 -22.92 -19.70 4.56
C ALA A 299 -23.87 -20.65 3.81
N ILE A 300 -24.54 -20.12 2.78
CA ILE A 300 -25.44 -20.89 1.93
C ILE A 300 -24.62 -22.03 1.32
N VAL A 301 -24.85 -23.25 1.82
CA VAL A 301 -24.32 -24.47 1.22
C VAL A 301 -25.02 -24.64 -0.12
N ASP A 302 -24.23 -24.63 -1.20
CA ASP A 302 -24.67 -24.87 -2.56
C ASP A 302 -25.64 -26.06 -2.64
N LYS A 303 -26.90 -25.78 -2.96
CA LYS A 303 -27.84 -26.81 -3.39
C LYS A 303 -27.32 -27.39 -4.69
N LYS A 304 -26.82 -28.63 -4.62
CA LYS A 304 -26.55 -29.50 -5.77
C LYS A 304 -27.71 -29.40 -6.78
N PHE A 305 -27.45 -28.76 -7.92
CA PHE A 305 -28.33 -28.79 -9.08
C PHE A 305 -28.32 -30.22 -9.64
N ASN A 306 -29.36 -30.99 -9.33
CA ASN A 306 -29.59 -32.31 -9.93
C ASN A 306 -30.18 -32.11 -11.34
N PHE A 307 -29.35 -32.30 -12.36
CA PHE A 307 -29.74 -32.25 -13.76
C PHE A 307 -30.34 -33.60 -14.18
N ASN A 308 -31.56 -33.92 -13.73
CA ASN A 308 -32.36 -35.00 -14.32
C ASN A 308 -33.78 -35.00 -13.76
N GLU A 309 -34.69 -34.18 -14.33
CA GLU A 309 -36.14 -34.48 -14.31
C GLU A 309 -36.97 -33.48 -15.12
N LYS A 310 -36.87 -33.47 -16.46
CA LYS A 310 -37.97 -32.97 -17.33
C LYS A 310 -38.02 -33.71 -18.67
N LYS A 311 -38.41 -34.98 -18.62
CA LYS A 311 -39.13 -35.63 -19.74
C LYS A 311 -40.30 -36.42 -19.17
N LYS A 312 -41.45 -35.76 -19.02
CA LYS A 312 -42.78 -36.33 -19.23
C LYS A 312 -43.88 -35.30 -18.92
N LYS A 313 -44.88 -35.30 -19.81
CA LYS A 313 -46.24 -34.75 -19.71
C LYS A 313 -46.47 -33.29 -20.13
N LYS A 314 -46.97 -33.17 -21.36
CA LYS A 314 -48.24 -32.55 -21.81
C LYS A 314 -48.25 -32.74 -23.35
N ARG A 315 -49.13 -33.48 -24.03
CA ARG A 315 -50.61 -33.50 -24.02
C ARG A 315 -51.19 -32.13 -23.73
#